data_AF-A0A1I1S232-F1
#
_entry.id   AF-A0A1I1S232-F1
#
_cell.length_a   1.000
_cell.length_b   1.000
_cell.length_c   1.000
_cell.angle_alpha   90.00
_cell.angle_beta   90.00
_cell.angle_gamma   90.00
#
_symmetry.space_group_name_H-M   'P 1'
#
loop_
_entity.id
_entity.type
_entity.pdbx_description
1 polymer ?
#
loop_
_entity_poly.entity_id
_entity_poly.type
_entity_poly.pdbx_seq_one_letter_code
_entity_poly.pdbx_strand_id
1 'polypeptide(L)'
;MSLSHLDDWLSRLGWRRRGGRLAAAAVAASLLAAPAPAVSGTAPALGAESRDGGRPAAGPAGPRQPRADNPYAGVRVYVDPEWAARARAHPGGAAVAGLPTAVWIDRAAAVHGAGGTGGRTMGLRDHLDAALAQGAGLIQLVLHNLPGRSCARPAWHGELGPGDIGRYRTEFIDPIADILGDPAYASLRVVAVIEPESLSSLVLHTRPRQPAIALCETMKANGNYLAGIGYALGRLGDLPQVYLYLDAGHHGALGRPDSRIPVAQLFYQAATTAGARPADVHGFTVNLAGYGALREPFLHLTDTVHGTPVHDSRWIGGNRHLDELSYARTLREQLVSFGFGSGIGMIVDTSRNGWGGPDRPTGPAAGAPGVDSHVNASRLDRRHSSTHWCNQENAGLGERPAASPGPGIDAYAWLKPPGESDGSAAGFPGAAGRRADPMCAPRHPAGPTGALPGGPPFGRWFPEHFTRLLANAQPPL
;
A
#
# COMPACT_ATOMS: atom_id res chain seq x y z
N MET A 1 -26.58 13.86 25.40
CA MET A 1 -25.60 13.75 26.51
C MET A 1 -24.56 14.85 26.33
N SER A 2 -24.31 15.61 27.39
CA SER A 2 -23.70 16.95 27.43
C SER A 2 -22.18 16.98 27.19
N LEU A 3 -21.70 18.10 26.64
CA LEU A 3 -20.33 18.50 26.26
C LEU A 3 -19.32 18.66 27.43
N SER A 4 -19.51 17.96 28.55
CA SER A 4 -18.73 18.21 29.79
C SER A 4 -17.59 17.23 30.08
N HIS A 5 -17.12 16.45 29.10
CA HIS A 5 -16.06 15.44 29.31
C HIS A 5 -14.72 15.73 28.59
N LEU A 6 -14.59 16.85 27.86
CA LEU A 6 -13.34 17.19 27.17
C LEU A 6 -12.35 18.02 28.02
N ASP A 7 -12.82 18.74 29.04
CA ASP A 7 -11.95 19.63 29.83
C ASP A 7 -11.21 18.93 30.98
N ASP A 8 -11.64 17.74 31.39
CA ASP A 8 -11.05 17.02 32.52
C ASP A 8 -9.79 16.19 32.13
N TRP A 9 -9.48 16.11 30.83
CA TRP A 9 -8.33 15.36 30.33
C TRP A 9 -7.06 16.23 30.19
N LEU A 10 -7.21 17.54 30.00
CA LEU A 10 -6.08 18.47 29.78
C LEU A 10 -5.42 18.97 31.08
N SER A 11 -6.02 18.75 32.24
CA SER A 11 -5.51 19.19 33.55
C SER A 11 -4.49 18.24 34.19
N ARG A 12 -4.24 17.05 33.60
CA ARG A 12 -3.36 16.01 34.16
C ARG A 12 -1.95 15.91 33.56
N LEU A 13 -1.56 16.85 32.69
CA LEU A 13 -0.19 16.93 32.16
C LEU A 13 0.58 18.06 32.86
N GLY A 14 1.21 17.70 33.98
CA GLY A 14 2.02 18.59 34.80
C GLY A 14 3.21 19.18 34.04
N TRP A 15 3.12 20.46 33.70
CA TRP A 15 4.26 21.26 33.28
C TRP A 15 4.41 22.47 34.22
N ARG A 16 5.34 22.33 35.17
CA ARG A 16 5.87 23.44 35.97
C ARG A 16 6.69 24.35 35.04
N ARG A 17 6.25 25.59 34.83
CA ARG A 17 7.12 26.66 34.31
C ARG A 17 7.54 27.60 35.43
N ARG A 18 8.86 27.71 35.62
CA ARG A 18 9.54 28.68 36.47
C ARG A 18 9.27 30.10 35.95
N GLY A 19 9.15 31.04 36.89
CA GLY A 19 8.68 32.40 36.67
C GLY A 19 9.66 33.34 35.98
N GLY A 20 9.08 34.40 35.42
CA GLY A 20 9.74 35.62 34.97
C GLY A 20 8.66 36.68 34.79
N ARG A 21 8.62 37.66 35.71
CA ARG A 21 7.66 38.78 35.75
C ARG A 21 7.95 39.74 34.60
N LEU A 22 6.95 40.11 33.80
CA LEU A 22 6.90 41.43 33.15
C LEU A 22 5.45 41.95 33.06
N ALA A 23 5.36 43.23 33.42
CA ALA A 23 4.25 44.17 33.57
C ALA A 23 2.91 43.90 32.87
N ALA A 24 1.83 44.07 33.66
CA ALA A 24 0.47 44.25 33.19
C ALA A 24 0.25 45.71 32.73
N ALA A 25 -0.22 45.88 31.50
CA ALA A 25 -0.89 47.10 31.05
C ALA A 25 -2.25 46.68 30.48
N ALA A 26 -3.32 47.16 31.12
CA ALA A 26 -4.69 46.91 30.72
C ALA A 26 -5.04 47.77 29.50
N VAL A 27 -5.51 47.14 28.42
CA VAL A 27 -6.23 47.81 27.34
C VAL A 27 -7.50 47.02 27.07
N ALA A 28 -8.64 47.63 27.37
CA ALA A 28 -9.97 47.12 27.07
C ALA A 28 -10.18 47.12 25.54
N ALA A 29 -10.52 45.95 24.98
CA ALA A 29 -10.90 45.83 23.57
C ALA A 29 -12.43 45.74 23.45
N SER A 30 -13.01 46.85 22.98
CA SER A 30 -14.42 46.95 22.57
C SER A 30 -14.64 46.14 21.29
N LEU A 31 -15.59 45.21 21.33
CA LEU A 31 -16.11 44.49 20.16
C LEU A 31 -17.05 45.41 19.36
N LEU A 32 -16.57 45.92 18.22
CA LEU A 32 -17.41 46.48 17.16
C LEU A 32 -17.34 45.57 15.95
N ALA A 33 -18.48 44.99 15.60
CA ALA A 33 -18.67 44.25 14.36
C ALA A 33 -18.62 45.21 13.15
N ALA A 34 -17.81 44.87 12.15
CA ALA A 34 -17.85 45.47 10.83
C ALA A 34 -18.02 44.35 9.78
N PRO A 35 -18.85 44.53 8.75
CA PRO A 35 -19.17 43.48 7.79
C PRO A 35 -18.06 43.32 6.74
N ALA A 36 -17.74 42.08 6.39
CA ALA A 36 -16.86 41.77 5.25
C ALA A 36 -17.64 41.89 3.92
N PRO A 37 -17.02 42.36 2.82
CA PRO A 37 -17.68 42.45 1.52
C PRO A 37 -17.79 41.07 0.88
N ALA A 38 -18.96 40.77 0.33
CA ALA A 38 -19.21 39.58 -0.47
C ALA A 38 -18.49 39.69 -1.83
N VAL A 39 -17.55 38.78 -2.08
CA VAL A 39 -17.02 38.52 -3.42
C VAL A 39 -17.85 37.38 -4.03
N SER A 40 -18.72 37.75 -4.97
CA SER A 40 -19.46 36.81 -5.81
C SER A 40 -18.52 36.17 -6.83
N GLY A 41 -17.98 35.00 -6.49
CA GLY A 41 -17.28 34.12 -7.43
C GLY A 41 -18.17 32.91 -7.76
N THR A 42 -18.76 32.90 -8.94
CA THR A 42 -19.49 31.76 -9.50
C THR A 42 -18.51 30.64 -9.83
N ALA A 43 -18.42 29.63 -8.98
CA ALA A 43 -17.87 28.32 -9.35
C ALA A 43 -18.90 27.56 -10.21
N PRO A 44 -18.52 26.91 -11.32
CA PRO A 44 -19.45 26.07 -12.05
C PRO A 44 -19.77 24.83 -11.20
N ALA A 45 -21.04 24.68 -10.84
CA ALA A 45 -21.58 23.45 -10.29
C ALA A 45 -21.52 22.38 -11.38
N LEU A 46 -20.50 21.52 -11.34
CA LEU A 46 -20.59 20.21 -11.99
C LEU A 46 -21.53 19.37 -11.13
N GLY A 47 -22.69 19.05 -11.71
CA GLY A 47 -23.81 18.38 -11.03
C GLY A 47 -23.37 17.11 -10.32
N ALA A 48 -23.63 17.05 -9.01
CA ALA A 48 -23.79 15.78 -8.33
C ALA A 48 -25.16 15.22 -8.76
N GLU A 49 -25.17 14.37 -9.79
CA GLU A 49 -26.36 13.56 -10.06
C GLU A 49 -26.60 12.63 -8.88
N SER A 50 -27.76 12.80 -8.26
CA SER A 50 -28.35 11.88 -7.29
C SER A 50 -28.44 10.48 -7.91
N ARG A 51 -27.72 9.52 -7.33
CA ARG A 51 -27.79 8.09 -7.70
C ARG A 51 -28.98 7.34 -7.04
N ASP A 52 -29.99 8.06 -6.54
CA ASP A 52 -31.25 7.47 -6.06
C ASP A 52 -32.33 7.35 -7.16
N GLY A 53 -31.98 7.62 -8.42
CA GLY A 53 -32.84 7.36 -9.57
C GLY A 53 -32.99 5.87 -9.85
N GLY A 54 -34.22 5.37 -9.77
CA GLY A 54 -34.59 3.96 -9.91
C GLY A 54 -33.89 3.22 -11.05
N ARG A 55 -33.18 2.16 -10.66
CA ARG A 55 -32.57 1.15 -11.53
C ARG A 55 -33.62 0.55 -12.48
N PRO A 56 -33.39 0.50 -13.81
CA PRO A 56 -34.20 -0.33 -14.69
C PRO A 56 -34.04 -1.79 -14.26
N ALA A 57 -35.15 -2.50 -14.09
CA ALA A 57 -35.14 -3.92 -13.75
C ALA A 57 -34.34 -4.68 -14.81
N ALA A 58 -33.19 -5.23 -14.41
CA ALA A 58 -32.46 -6.18 -15.23
C ALA A 58 -33.34 -7.43 -15.40
N GLY A 59 -33.37 -7.99 -16.62
CA GLY A 59 -33.99 -9.29 -16.91
C GLY A 59 -33.42 -10.39 -16.00
N PRO A 60 -34.00 -11.60 -16.01
CA PRO A 60 -33.71 -12.62 -15.01
C PRO A 60 -32.24 -13.04 -15.08
N ALA A 61 -31.42 -12.46 -14.22
CA ALA A 61 -30.07 -12.92 -13.95
C ALA A 61 -30.21 -14.22 -13.15
N GLY A 62 -29.50 -15.28 -13.59
CA GLY A 62 -29.32 -16.48 -12.78
C GLY A 62 -28.85 -16.14 -11.35
N PRO A 63 -29.03 -17.05 -10.38
CA PRO A 63 -28.81 -16.75 -8.96
C PRO A 63 -27.41 -16.17 -8.74
N ARG A 64 -27.35 -14.86 -8.52
CA ARG A 64 -26.14 -14.09 -8.26
C ARG A 64 -25.67 -14.52 -6.87
N GLN A 65 -24.50 -15.15 -6.78
CA GLN A 65 -23.98 -15.55 -5.47
C GLN A 65 -23.85 -14.32 -4.56
N PRO A 66 -24.26 -14.41 -3.28
CA PRO A 66 -24.03 -13.33 -2.33
C PRO A 66 -22.55 -12.95 -2.31
N ARG A 67 -22.26 -11.65 -2.29
CA ARG A 67 -20.88 -11.14 -2.14
C ARG A 67 -20.30 -11.71 -0.85
N ALA A 68 -19.13 -12.32 -0.93
CA ALA A 68 -18.47 -12.91 0.22
C ALA A 68 -17.97 -11.82 1.17
N ASP A 69 -17.93 -12.11 2.48
CA ASP A 69 -17.31 -11.21 3.47
C ASP A 69 -15.80 -11.17 3.28
N ASN A 70 -15.16 -12.33 3.13
CA ASN A 70 -13.76 -12.46 2.72
C ASN A 70 -13.67 -13.15 1.34
N PRO A 71 -13.14 -12.50 0.29
CA PRO A 71 -13.07 -13.07 -1.04
C PRO A 71 -12.13 -14.28 -1.14
N TYR A 72 -11.13 -14.39 -0.26
CA TYR A 72 -10.17 -15.49 -0.22
C TYR A 72 -10.71 -16.76 0.45
N ALA A 73 -11.78 -16.65 1.24
CA ALA A 73 -12.29 -17.77 2.03
C ALA A 73 -12.94 -18.84 1.13
N GLY A 74 -12.50 -20.09 1.32
CA GLY A 74 -13.12 -21.28 0.71
C GLY A 74 -12.93 -21.42 -0.80
N VAL A 75 -12.01 -20.67 -1.41
CA VAL A 75 -11.74 -20.72 -2.85
C VAL A 75 -10.27 -20.91 -3.15
N ARG A 76 -9.98 -21.52 -4.29
CA ARG A 76 -8.62 -21.55 -4.83
C ARG A 76 -8.27 -20.23 -5.48
N VAL A 77 -7.08 -19.71 -5.17
CA VAL A 77 -6.52 -18.51 -5.79
C VAL A 77 -5.76 -18.88 -7.06
N TYR A 78 -5.88 -18.05 -8.08
CA TYR A 78 -5.19 -18.16 -9.36
C TYR A 78 -3.67 -18.17 -9.22
N VAL A 79 -3.02 -19.08 -9.95
CA VAL A 79 -1.57 -19.12 -10.10
C VAL A 79 -1.20 -18.53 -11.46
N ASP A 80 -0.49 -17.41 -11.48
CA ASP A 80 -0.02 -16.77 -12.71
C ASP A 80 0.97 -17.71 -13.45
N PRO A 81 0.63 -18.21 -14.65
CA PRO A 81 1.49 -19.12 -15.40
C PRO A 81 2.79 -18.45 -15.87
N GLU A 82 2.82 -17.14 -16.12
CA GLU A 82 4.04 -16.45 -16.55
C GLU A 82 5.05 -16.38 -15.41
N TRP A 83 4.62 -15.98 -14.22
CA TRP A 83 5.47 -16.00 -13.02
C TRP A 83 5.88 -17.43 -12.64
N ALA A 84 4.93 -18.37 -12.64
CA ALA A 84 5.19 -19.76 -12.29
C ALA A 84 6.24 -20.39 -13.23
N ALA A 85 6.21 -20.08 -14.52
CA ALA A 85 7.22 -20.55 -15.47
C ALA A 85 8.63 -20.02 -15.13
N ARG A 86 8.75 -18.72 -14.79
CA ARG A 86 10.03 -18.12 -14.37
C ARG A 86 10.56 -18.73 -13.08
N ALA A 87 9.69 -18.92 -12.09
CA ALA A 87 10.04 -19.56 -10.84
C ALA A 87 10.50 -21.02 -11.06
N ARG A 88 9.78 -21.83 -11.86
CA ARG A 88 10.19 -23.22 -12.16
C ARG A 88 11.52 -23.31 -12.89
N ALA A 89 11.81 -22.35 -13.77
CA ALA A 89 13.06 -22.32 -14.51
C ALA A 89 14.28 -21.97 -13.63
N HIS A 90 14.06 -21.44 -12.43
CA HIS A 90 15.14 -21.08 -11.51
C HIS A 90 15.47 -22.24 -10.55
N PRO A 91 16.74 -22.54 -10.25
CA PRO A 91 17.12 -23.58 -9.30
C PRO A 91 16.43 -23.43 -7.93
N GLY A 92 15.74 -24.47 -7.47
CA GLY A 92 14.97 -24.47 -6.22
C GLY A 92 13.59 -23.78 -6.31
N GLY A 93 13.30 -23.04 -7.38
CA GLY A 93 12.05 -22.29 -7.52
C GLY A 93 10.80 -23.14 -7.75
N ALA A 94 10.95 -24.41 -8.12
CA ALA A 94 9.84 -25.37 -8.19
C ALA A 94 9.08 -25.49 -6.85
N ALA A 95 9.74 -25.26 -5.71
CA ALA A 95 9.12 -25.29 -4.39
C ALA A 95 8.03 -24.23 -4.18
N VAL A 96 8.07 -23.13 -4.96
CA VAL A 96 7.15 -21.99 -4.79
C VAL A 96 6.36 -21.66 -6.04
N ALA A 97 6.73 -22.22 -7.20
CA ALA A 97 6.09 -21.89 -8.47
C ALA A 97 4.60 -22.29 -8.57
N GLY A 98 4.11 -23.13 -7.66
CA GLY A 98 2.68 -23.47 -7.56
C GLY A 98 1.86 -22.50 -6.69
N LEU A 99 2.48 -21.47 -6.13
CA LEU A 99 1.83 -20.51 -5.23
C LEU A 99 1.21 -19.35 -6.01
N PRO A 100 0.08 -18.80 -5.54
CA PRO A 100 -0.58 -17.70 -6.20
C PRO A 100 0.17 -16.37 -6.00
N THR A 101 0.34 -15.62 -7.09
CA THR A 101 0.86 -14.24 -7.09
C THR A 101 -0.12 -13.31 -7.80
N ALA A 102 -0.16 -12.03 -7.42
CA ALA A 102 -1.00 -11.07 -8.11
C ALA A 102 -0.46 -10.72 -9.52
N VAL A 103 -1.38 -10.45 -10.44
CA VAL A 103 -1.09 -9.94 -11.78
C VAL A 103 -1.03 -8.42 -11.73
N TRP A 104 0.08 -7.84 -12.19
CA TRP A 104 0.26 -6.39 -12.24
C TRP A 104 -0.17 -5.84 -13.60
N ILE A 105 -1.23 -5.04 -13.61
CA ILE A 105 -1.66 -4.27 -14.78
C ILE A 105 -1.14 -2.84 -14.59
N ASP A 106 0.03 -2.56 -15.16
CA ASP A 106 0.84 -1.38 -14.82
C ASP A 106 0.99 -0.38 -15.98
N ARG A 107 0.09 -0.48 -16.96
CA ARG A 107 0.00 0.30 -18.21
C ARG A 107 -1.25 -0.13 -18.99
N ALA A 108 -1.77 0.74 -19.84
CA ALA A 108 -2.90 0.50 -20.74
C ALA A 108 -2.65 -0.70 -21.65
N ALA A 109 -1.44 -0.82 -22.22
CA ALA A 109 -1.10 -1.96 -23.09
C ALA A 109 -1.23 -3.33 -22.40
N ALA A 110 -0.95 -3.41 -21.09
CA ALA A 110 -1.03 -4.65 -20.31
C ALA A 110 -2.48 -5.13 -20.11
N VAL A 111 -3.48 -4.27 -20.31
CA VAL A 111 -4.88 -4.68 -20.28
C VAL A 111 -5.18 -5.67 -21.42
N HIS A 112 -4.57 -5.46 -22.59
CA HIS A 112 -4.87 -6.21 -23.81
C HIS A 112 -3.78 -7.20 -24.24
N GLY A 113 -2.59 -7.18 -23.63
CA GLY A 113 -1.54 -8.18 -23.88
C GLY A 113 -0.12 -7.61 -23.93
N ALA A 114 0.68 -8.11 -24.89
CA ALA A 114 2.10 -7.82 -25.04
C ALA A 114 2.40 -6.32 -24.91
N GLY A 115 3.08 -5.98 -23.81
CA GLY A 115 3.30 -4.57 -23.43
C GLY A 115 3.59 -4.41 -21.95
N GLY A 116 3.09 -5.34 -21.11
CA GLY A 116 3.32 -5.42 -19.67
C GLY A 116 4.79 -5.31 -19.26
N THR A 117 5.05 -4.60 -18.16
CA THR A 117 6.40 -4.49 -17.64
C THR A 117 6.96 -5.85 -17.25
N GLY A 118 8.28 -6.02 -17.43
CA GLY A 118 8.96 -7.25 -17.03
C GLY A 118 9.00 -8.31 -18.12
N GLY A 119 8.51 -8.01 -19.33
CA GLY A 119 8.38 -9.01 -20.41
C GLY A 119 7.17 -9.91 -20.21
N ARG A 120 6.11 -9.38 -19.59
CA ARG A 120 4.80 -10.02 -19.53
C ARG A 120 4.10 -9.91 -20.87
N THR A 121 3.39 -10.95 -21.25
CA THR A 121 2.75 -11.07 -22.58
C THR A 121 1.25 -11.28 -22.49
N MET A 122 0.77 -11.93 -21.42
CA MET A 122 -0.65 -12.11 -21.16
C MET A 122 -1.35 -10.77 -20.84
N GLY A 123 -2.52 -10.57 -21.44
CA GLY A 123 -3.45 -9.50 -21.10
C GLY A 123 -4.38 -9.90 -19.96
N LEU A 124 -5.24 -8.98 -19.52
CA LEU A 124 -6.20 -9.25 -18.45
C LEU A 124 -7.13 -10.42 -18.82
N ARG A 125 -7.61 -10.48 -20.07
CA ARG A 125 -8.49 -11.55 -20.54
C ARG A 125 -7.80 -12.92 -20.48
N ASP A 126 -6.55 -13.00 -20.93
CA ASP A 126 -5.78 -14.25 -20.89
C ASP A 126 -5.61 -14.77 -19.45
N HIS A 127 -5.39 -13.87 -18.49
CA HIS A 127 -5.29 -14.26 -17.08
C HIS A 127 -6.62 -14.74 -16.50
N LEU A 128 -7.74 -14.10 -16.86
CA LEU A 128 -9.08 -14.52 -16.42
C LEU A 128 -9.46 -15.88 -17.01
N ASP A 129 -9.18 -16.10 -18.31
CA ASP A 129 -9.41 -17.39 -18.97
C ASP A 129 -8.53 -18.48 -18.35
N ALA A 130 -7.27 -18.19 -18.06
CA ALA A 130 -6.38 -19.11 -17.36
C ALA A 130 -6.85 -19.40 -15.93
N ALA A 131 -7.43 -18.42 -15.23
CA ALA A 131 -8.00 -18.63 -13.90
C ALA A 131 -9.20 -19.58 -13.93
N LEU A 132 -10.11 -19.39 -14.90
CA LEU A 132 -11.22 -20.32 -15.14
C LEU A 132 -10.73 -21.71 -15.52
N ALA A 133 -9.78 -21.82 -16.45
CA ALA A 133 -9.21 -23.10 -16.89
C ALA A 133 -8.49 -23.84 -15.76
N GLN A 134 -7.87 -23.09 -14.83
CA GLN A 134 -7.32 -23.67 -13.62
C GLN A 134 -8.44 -24.21 -12.72
N GLY A 135 -9.64 -23.62 -12.71
CA GLY A 135 -10.66 -23.86 -11.69
C GLY A 135 -10.40 -23.03 -10.43
N ALA A 136 -9.79 -21.86 -10.60
CA ALA A 136 -9.66 -20.87 -9.52
C ALA A 136 -11.02 -20.22 -9.26
N GLY A 137 -11.31 -19.93 -7.98
CA GLY A 137 -12.46 -19.12 -7.59
C GLY A 137 -12.10 -17.64 -7.38
N LEU A 138 -10.80 -17.31 -7.37
CA LEU A 138 -10.31 -15.95 -7.15
C LEU A 138 -9.07 -15.63 -7.99
N ILE A 139 -9.00 -14.41 -8.51
CA ILE A 139 -7.79 -13.81 -9.09
C ILE A 139 -7.44 -12.52 -8.34
N GLN A 140 -6.14 -12.24 -8.21
CA GLN A 140 -5.59 -11.04 -7.58
C GLN A 140 -4.96 -10.14 -8.66
N LEU A 141 -5.35 -8.87 -8.68
CA LEU A 141 -4.85 -7.85 -9.59
C LEU A 141 -4.25 -6.69 -8.79
N VAL A 142 -3.16 -6.11 -9.30
CA VAL A 142 -2.64 -4.81 -8.86
C VAL A 142 -2.79 -3.85 -10.03
N LEU A 143 -3.68 -2.87 -9.89
CA LEU A 143 -3.91 -1.82 -10.88
C LEU A 143 -3.02 -0.64 -10.52
N HIS A 144 -2.09 -0.28 -11.41
CA HIS A 144 -1.03 0.68 -11.05
C HIS A 144 -0.64 1.55 -12.25
N ASN A 145 -1.49 2.49 -12.63
CA ASN A 145 -1.24 3.36 -13.77
C ASN A 145 -1.72 4.80 -13.60
N LEU A 146 -1.89 5.31 -12.37
CA LEU A 146 -2.29 6.70 -12.14
C LEU A 146 -1.42 7.71 -12.93
N PRO A 147 -2.00 8.86 -13.35
CA PRO A 147 -1.24 10.00 -13.85
C PRO A 147 -0.15 10.41 -12.85
N GLY A 148 1.09 10.61 -13.28
CA GLY A 148 2.18 10.96 -12.37
C GLY A 148 2.47 9.89 -11.31
N ARG A 149 2.25 8.62 -11.64
CA ARG A 149 2.43 7.42 -10.79
C ARG A 149 3.71 7.44 -9.96
N SER A 150 3.59 6.97 -8.70
CA SER A 150 4.66 6.88 -7.71
C SER A 150 5.47 8.18 -7.63
N CYS A 151 4.79 9.29 -7.38
CA CYS A 151 5.34 10.65 -7.44
C CYS A 151 6.63 10.86 -6.63
N ALA A 152 6.86 10.01 -5.62
CA ALA A 152 8.03 10.05 -4.75
C ALA A 152 9.27 9.31 -5.31
N ARG A 153 9.14 8.62 -6.45
CA ARG A 153 10.18 7.79 -7.04
C ARG A 153 10.92 8.56 -8.14
N PRO A 154 12.26 8.74 -8.05
CA PRO A 154 13.05 9.42 -9.07
C PRO A 154 13.07 8.69 -10.43
N ALA A 155 12.98 7.37 -10.40
CA ALA A 155 13.17 6.48 -11.54
C ALA A 155 11.92 6.19 -12.36
N TRP A 156 10.76 6.56 -11.83
CA TRP A 156 9.50 5.96 -12.21
C TRP A 156 8.55 7.02 -12.73
N HIS A 157 8.37 7.02 -14.04
CA HIS A 157 7.23 7.67 -14.63
C HIS A 157 6.38 6.56 -15.25
N GLY A 158 5.16 6.40 -14.71
CA GLY A 158 4.11 5.74 -15.47
C GLY A 158 3.98 6.36 -16.86
N GLU A 159 3.34 5.66 -17.76
CA GLU A 159 3.17 6.17 -19.13
C GLU A 159 2.27 7.42 -19.20
N LEU A 160 1.54 7.71 -18.12
CA LEU A 160 0.64 8.85 -17.98
C LEU A 160 1.33 9.99 -17.21
N GLY A 161 1.42 11.14 -17.86
CA GLY A 161 1.91 12.39 -17.25
C GLY A 161 0.94 12.95 -16.20
N PRO A 162 1.35 13.95 -15.40
CA PRO A 162 0.56 14.45 -14.26
C PRO A 162 -0.85 14.95 -14.60
N GLY A 163 -1.08 15.38 -15.85
CA GLY A 163 -2.37 15.89 -16.34
C GLY A 163 -3.25 14.85 -17.05
N ASP A 164 -2.78 13.62 -17.25
CA ASP A 164 -3.41 12.64 -18.14
C ASP A 164 -4.56 11.85 -17.49
N ILE A 165 -5.34 12.49 -16.62
CA ILE A 165 -6.45 11.85 -15.91
C ILE A 165 -7.54 11.33 -16.85
N GLY A 166 -7.76 12.00 -18.00
CA GLY A 166 -8.70 11.52 -19.01
C GLY A 166 -8.28 10.15 -19.57
N ARG A 167 -7.00 10.01 -19.94
CA ARG A 167 -6.44 8.75 -20.47
C ARG A 167 -6.46 7.63 -19.44
N TYR A 168 -6.17 7.93 -18.17
CA TYR A 168 -6.30 6.96 -17.09
C TYR A 168 -7.72 6.37 -16.99
N ARG A 169 -8.75 7.20 -17.21
CA ARG A 169 -10.14 6.73 -17.20
C ARG A 169 -10.43 5.86 -18.43
N THR A 170 -10.21 6.41 -19.62
CA THR A 170 -10.70 5.83 -20.88
C THR A 170 -9.81 4.75 -21.49
N GLU A 171 -8.50 4.79 -21.22
CA GLU A 171 -7.52 3.83 -21.78
C GLU A 171 -7.09 2.76 -20.77
N PHE A 172 -7.42 2.93 -19.48
CA PHE A 172 -6.99 2.01 -18.43
C PHE A 172 -8.15 1.48 -17.60
N ILE A 173 -8.87 2.32 -16.84
CA ILE A 173 -9.95 1.85 -15.95
C ILE A 173 -11.17 1.33 -16.72
N ASP A 174 -11.65 2.05 -17.73
CA ASP A 174 -12.84 1.63 -18.49
C ASP A 174 -12.63 0.30 -19.22
N PRO A 175 -11.52 0.07 -19.96
CA PRO A 175 -11.27 -1.23 -20.58
C PRO A 175 -11.16 -2.38 -19.56
N ILE A 176 -10.58 -2.12 -18.38
CA ILE A 176 -10.55 -3.11 -17.29
C ILE A 176 -11.98 -3.41 -16.80
N ALA A 177 -12.80 -2.38 -16.56
CA ALA A 177 -14.18 -2.56 -16.11
C ALA A 177 -15.02 -3.32 -17.14
N ASP A 178 -14.83 -3.06 -18.42
CA ASP A 178 -15.54 -3.74 -19.51
C ASP A 178 -15.15 -5.22 -19.60
N ILE A 179 -13.86 -5.55 -19.48
CA ILE A 179 -13.40 -6.94 -19.45
C ILE A 179 -13.91 -7.66 -18.20
N LEU A 180 -13.78 -7.05 -17.02
CA LEU A 180 -14.24 -7.65 -15.77
C LEU A 180 -15.78 -7.78 -15.72
N GLY A 181 -16.51 -6.90 -16.40
CA GLY A 181 -17.97 -6.94 -16.50
C GLY A 181 -18.52 -8.01 -17.42
N ASP A 182 -17.67 -8.67 -18.20
CA ASP A 182 -18.06 -9.78 -19.08
C ASP A 182 -18.69 -10.93 -18.25
N PRO A 183 -19.93 -11.36 -18.57
CA PRO A 183 -20.60 -12.45 -17.86
C PRO A 183 -19.81 -13.75 -17.80
N ALA A 184 -18.87 -13.98 -18.74
CA ALA A 184 -17.97 -15.13 -18.72
C ALA A 184 -17.14 -15.22 -17.43
N TYR A 185 -16.85 -14.09 -16.77
CA TYR A 185 -16.03 -14.01 -15.56
C TYR A 185 -16.85 -13.78 -14.28
N ALA A 186 -18.19 -13.81 -14.35
CA ALA A 186 -19.05 -13.53 -13.20
C ALA A 186 -18.88 -14.54 -12.04
N SER A 187 -18.33 -15.74 -12.31
CA SER A 187 -18.02 -16.76 -11.31
C SER A 187 -16.70 -16.52 -10.56
N LEU A 188 -15.79 -15.70 -11.09
CA LEU A 188 -14.52 -15.37 -10.46
C LEU A 188 -14.70 -14.24 -9.46
N ARG A 189 -14.14 -14.41 -8.26
CA ARG A 189 -13.88 -13.27 -7.36
C ARG A 189 -12.63 -12.55 -7.88
N VAL A 190 -12.70 -11.24 -8.00
CA VAL A 190 -11.57 -10.43 -8.47
C VAL A 190 -11.15 -9.50 -7.35
N VAL A 191 -10.02 -9.79 -6.71
CA VAL A 191 -9.41 -8.86 -5.76
C VAL A 191 -8.55 -7.88 -6.55
N ALA A 192 -8.89 -6.60 -6.51
CA ALA A 192 -8.14 -5.55 -7.19
C ALA A 192 -7.56 -4.57 -6.18
N VAL A 193 -6.23 -4.53 -6.09
CA VAL A 193 -5.50 -3.54 -5.31
C VAL A 193 -5.29 -2.30 -6.15
N ILE A 194 -5.77 -1.16 -5.65
CA ILE A 194 -5.84 0.08 -6.42
C ILE A 194 -4.69 0.99 -6.04
N GLU A 195 -3.83 1.20 -7.04
CA GLU A 195 -2.87 2.30 -7.13
C GLU A 195 -1.90 2.40 -5.93
N PRO A 196 -1.01 1.41 -5.77
CA PRO A 196 0.01 1.47 -4.73
C PRO A 196 0.92 2.70 -4.85
N GLU A 197 1.52 3.09 -3.73
CA GLU A 197 2.46 4.22 -3.63
C GLU A 197 1.89 5.59 -4.04
N SER A 198 0.56 5.75 -3.97
CA SER A 198 -0.16 6.97 -4.38
C SER A 198 -0.44 7.93 -3.21
N LEU A 199 -1.56 7.75 -2.49
CA LEU A 199 -2.02 8.64 -1.42
C LEU A 199 -1.06 8.69 -0.23
N SER A 200 -0.42 7.55 0.07
CA SER A 200 0.66 7.47 1.06
C SER A 200 1.79 8.46 0.74
N SER A 201 2.15 8.58 -0.54
CA SER A 201 3.21 9.48 -1.00
C SER A 201 2.84 10.95 -0.83
N LEU A 202 1.55 11.30 -0.97
CA LEU A 202 1.09 12.68 -0.72
C LEU A 202 1.27 13.08 0.75
N VAL A 203 1.12 12.13 1.68
CA VAL A 203 1.31 12.36 3.12
C VAL A 203 2.79 12.41 3.49
N LEU A 204 3.64 11.63 2.83
CA LEU A 204 5.04 11.48 3.20
C LEU A 204 5.98 12.47 2.49
N HIS A 205 5.62 12.91 1.29
CA HIS A 205 6.52 13.64 0.38
C HIS A 205 5.97 15.00 -0.10
N THR A 206 5.10 15.62 0.71
CA THR A 206 4.65 17.01 0.50
C THR A 206 4.83 17.85 1.76
N ARG A 207 4.86 19.17 1.59
CA ARG A 207 5.01 20.13 2.71
C ARG A 207 3.84 19.99 3.71
N PRO A 208 4.13 20.17 5.02
CA PRO A 208 5.38 20.70 5.60
C PRO A 208 6.52 19.68 5.77
N ARG A 209 6.34 18.40 5.38
CA ARG A 209 7.39 17.38 5.51
C ARG A 209 8.49 17.55 4.47
N GLN A 210 9.69 17.09 4.83
CA GLN A 210 10.87 17.12 3.98
C GLN A 210 11.48 15.72 3.84
N PRO A 211 12.05 15.38 2.66
CA PRO A 211 12.07 16.21 1.45
C PRO A 211 10.69 16.22 0.77
N ALA A 212 10.19 17.42 0.45
CA ALA A 212 9.00 17.58 -0.41
C ALA A 212 9.40 17.35 -1.87
N ILE A 213 8.64 16.52 -2.58
CA ILE A 213 8.94 16.14 -3.96
C ILE A 213 8.00 16.89 -4.90
N ALA A 214 8.58 17.59 -5.89
CA ALA A 214 7.83 18.48 -6.78
C ALA A 214 6.66 17.78 -7.48
N LEU A 215 6.87 16.55 -7.95
CA LEU A 215 5.79 15.77 -8.58
C LEU A 215 4.68 15.43 -7.58
N CYS A 216 5.00 15.07 -6.33
CA CYS A 216 3.97 14.82 -5.31
C CYS A 216 3.20 16.10 -4.96
N GLU A 217 3.86 17.25 -4.93
CA GLU A 217 3.20 18.55 -4.77
C GLU A 217 2.25 18.83 -5.96
N THR A 218 2.69 18.56 -7.20
CA THR A 218 1.82 18.66 -8.38
C THR A 218 0.60 17.75 -8.27
N MET A 219 0.78 16.48 -7.90
CA MET A 219 -0.31 15.51 -7.78
C MET A 219 -1.27 15.82 -6.62
N LYS A 220 -0.76 16.40 -5.53
CA LYS A 220 -1.58 16.91 -4.43
C LYS A 220 -2.38 18.14 -4.88
N ALA A 221 -1.73 19.08 -5.55
CA ALA A 221 -2.36 20.33 -5.98
C ALA A 221 -3.43 20.14 -7.06
N ASN A 222 -3.20 19.24 -8.01
CA ASN A 222 -4.17 18.96 -9.08
C ASN A 222 -5.29 17.98 -8.68
N GLY A 223 -5.15 17.27 -7.55
CA GLY A 223 -6.14 16.33 -7.04
C GLY A 223 -6.26 15.03 -7.84
N ASN A 224 -5.40 14.76 -8.83
CA ASN A 224 -5.58 13.65 -9.77
C ASN A 224 -5.40 12.27 -9.13
N TYR A 225 -4.64 12.14 -8.03
CA TYR A 225 -4.62 10.88 -7.27
C TYR A 225 -5.99 10.58 -6.64
N LEU A 226 -6.61 11.55 -5.97
CA LEU A 226 -7.94 11.39 -5.38
C LEU A 226 -9.00 11.14 -6.47
N ALA A 227 -8.97 11.92 -7.55
CA ALA A 227 -9.93 11.79 -8.64
C ALA A 227 -9.79 10.48 -9.41
N GLY A 228 -8.56 9.98 -9.62
CA GLY A 228 -8.30 8.72 -10.30
C GLY A 228 -8.67 7.51 -9.45
N ILE A 229 -8.29 7.51 -8.17
CA ILE A 229 -8.67 6.43 -7.25
C ILE A 229 -10.18 6.41 -7.04
N GLY A 230 -10.82 7.57 -6.81
CA GLY A 230 -12.27 7.66 -6.70
C GLY A 230 -12.99 7.15 -7.95
N TYR A 231 -12.48 7.48 -9.15
CA TYR A 231 -13.04 6.96 -10.39
C TYR A 231 -12.90 5.44 -10.52
N ALA A 232 -11.72 4.89 -10.21
CA ALA A 232 -11.49 3.43 -10.22
C ALA A 232 -12.41 2.71 -9.22
N LEU A 233 -12.54 3.24 -8.00
CA LEU A 233 -13.42 2.69 -6.99
C LEU A 233 -14.89 2.72 -7.45
N GLY A 234 -15.37 3.85 -7.94
CA GLY A 234 -16.75 3.99 -8.39
C GLY A 234 -17.07 3.11 -9.60
N ARG A 235 -16.17 3.02 -10.58
CA ARG A 235 -16.38 2.25 -11.82
C ARG A 235 -16.30 0.74 -11.59
N LEU A 236 -15.30 0.28 -10.84
CA LEU A 236 -15.07 -1.14 -10.59
C LEU A 236 -15.96 -1.68 -9.46
N GLY A 237 -16.36 -0.83 -8.51
CA GLY A 237 -17.25 -1.19 -7.40
C GLY A 237 -18.67 -1.53 -7.83
N ASP A 238 -19.09 -1.09 -9.02
CA ASP A 238 -20.36 -1.47 -9.65
C ASP A 238 -20.40 -2.95 -10.09
N LEU A 239 -19.23 -3.60 -10.17
CA LEU A 239 -19.10 -5.00 -10.54
C LEU A 239 -19.20 -5.89 -9.28
N PRO A 240 -20.20 -6.78 -9.17
CA PRO A 240 -20.51 -7.52 -7.94
C PRO A 240 -19.38 -8.44 -7.47
N GLN A 241 -18.60 -8.95 -8.41
CA GLN A 241 -17.54 -9.92 -8.20
C GLN A 241 -16.18 -9.27 -7.92
N VAL A 242 -16.08 -7.94 -8.01
CA VAL A 242 -14.84 -7.19 -7.78
C VAL A 242 -14.77 -6.68 -6.35
N TYR A 243 -13.69 -7.02 -5.66
CA TYR A 243 -13.36 -6.67 -4.28
C TYR A 243 -12.17 -5.71 -4.28
N LEU A 244 -12.43 -4.43 -3.97
CA LEU A 244 -11.44 -3.37 -4.09
C LEU A 244 -10.69 -3.16 -2.79
N TYR A 245 -9.36 -3.20 -2.85
CA TYR A 245 -8.48 -2.90 -1.73
C TYR A 245 -7.62 -1.69 -2.06
N LEU A 246 -7.50 -0.75 -1.12
CA LEU A 246 -6.59 0.40 -1.25
C LEU A 246 -5.22 0.08 -0.65
N ASP A 247 -4.13 0.46 -1.31
CA ASP A 247 -2.80 0.34 -0.75
C ASP A 247 -2.59 1.33 0.40
N ALA A 248 -2.23 0.79 1.55
CA ALA A 248 -1.99 1.51 2.79
C ALA A 248 -0.52 1.54 3.21
N GLY A 249 0.41 1.29 2.28
CA GLY A 249 1.84 1.33 2.57
C GLY A 249 2.22 0.33 3.66
N HIS A 250 3.11 0.69 4.58
CA HIS A 250 3.64 -0.25 5.57
C HIS A 250 3.98 0.44 6.90
N HIS A 251 4.18 -0.35 7.96
CA HIS A 251 4.33 0.18 9.33
C HIS A 251 5.48 1.19 9.46
N GLY A 252 6.63 0.92 8.84
CA GLY A 252 7.81 1.78 8.88
C GLY A 252 7.62 3.19 8.31
N ALA A 253 6.71 3.35 7.35
CA ALA A 253 6.43 4.65 6.72
C ALA A 253 5.24 5.36 7.38
N LEU A 254 4.16 4.62 7.66
CA LEU A 254 2.85 5.18 8.04
C LEU A 254 2.39 4.79 9.43
N GLY A 255 3.21 4.11 10.23
CA GLY A 255 2.83 3.66 11.57
C GLY A 255 2.72 4.76 12.62
N ARG A 256 3.41 5.90 12.43
CA ARG A 256 3.32 7.04 13.34
C ARG A 256 1.96 7.75 13.20
N PRO A 257 1.31 8.19 14.30
CA PRO A 257 0.00 8.85 14.24
C PRO A 257 -0.04 10.07 13.32
N ASP A 258 1.04 10.85 13.27
CA ASP A 258 1.16 12.03 12.42
C ASP A 258 1.12 11.69 10.91
N SER A 259 1.35 10.44 10.53
CA SER A 259 1.24 9.94 9.16
C SER A 259 0.00 9.07 8.96
N ARG A 260 -0.31 8.23 9.94
CA ARG A 260 -1.45 7.30 9.92
C ARG A 260 -2.79 8.02 9.89
N ILE A 261 -2.94 9.10 10.66
CA ILE A 261 -4.18 9.88 10.69
C ILE A 261 -4.43 10.59 9.35
N PRO A 262 -3.48 11.38 8.80
CA PRO A 262 -3.71 12.05 7.53
C PRO A 262 -3.94 11.09 6.36
N VAL A 263 -3.26 9.93 6.32
CA VAL A 263 -3.47 8.97 5.22
C VAL A 263 -4.85 8.33 5.30
N ALA A 264 -5.36 8.01 6.50
CA ALA A 264 -6.73 7.51 6.69
C ALA A 264 -7.78 8.53 6.20
N GLN A 265 -7.55 9.81 6.46
CA GLN A 265 -8.40 10.88 5.95
C GLN A 265 -8.39 10.96 4.42
N LEU A 266 -7.21 10.85 3.78
CA LEU A 266 -7.11 10.83 2.32
C LEU A 266 -7.81 9.60 1.70
N PHE A 267 -7.72 8.44 2.33
CA PHE A 267 -8.45 7.26 1.87
C PHE A 267 -9.96 7.50 1.88
N TYR A 268 -10.49 8.05 2.97
CA TYR A 268 -11.92 8.38 3.04
C TYR A 268 -12.32 9.44 2.00
N GLN A 269 -11.48 10.45 1.79
CA GLN A 269 -11.70 11.46 0.76
C GLN A 269 -11.72 10.85 -0.65
N ALA A 270 -10.79 9.95 -0.98
CA ALA A 270 -10.79 9.24 -2.26
C ALA A 270 -12.07 8.40 -2.43
N ALA A 271 -12.48 7.67 -1.38
CA ALA A 271 -13.68 6.87 -1.35
C ALA A 271 -15.00 7.67 -1.30
N THR A 272 -14.94 9.00 -1.36
CA THR A 272 -16.10 9.90 -1.47
C THR A 272 -15.96 10.90 -2.63
N THR A 273 -15.00 10.64 -3.53
CA THR A 273 -14.69 11.48 -4.70
C THR A 273 -15.06 10.75 -5.99
N ALA A 274 -15.40 11.51 -7.04
CA ALA A 274 -15.61 10.99 -8.40
C ALA A 274 -16.59 9.82 -8.51
N GLY A 275 -17.64 9.82 -7.67
CA GLY A 275 -18.70 8.80 -7.68
C GLY A 275 -18.43 7.58 -6.81
N ALA A 276 -17.27 7.49 -6.15
CA ALA A 276 -17.00 6.47 -5.15
C ALA A 276 -17.81 6.68 -3.87
N ARG A 277 -18.07 5.57 -3.19
CA ARG A 277 -18.63 5.50 -1.85
C ARG A 277 -17.70 4.68 -0.95
N PRO A 278 -17.67 4.91 0.37
CA PRO A 278 -16.89 4.09 1.30
C PRO A 278 -17.22 2.58 1.19
N ALA A 279 -18.46 2.24 0.83
CA ALA A 279 -18.90 0.86 0.61
C ALA A 279 -18.30 0.19 -0.64
N ASP A 280 -17.76 0.95 -1.59
CA ASP A 280 -17.07 0.39 -2.76
C ASP A 280 -15.68 -0.16 -2.35
N VAL A 281 -15.12 0.32 -1.23
CA VAL A 281 -13.86 -0.18 -0.65
C VAL A 281 -14.15 -1.40 0.21
N HIS A 282 -13.63 -2.55 -0.20
CA HIS A 282 -13.76 -3.79 0.53
C HIS A 282 -12.69 -3.93 1.63
N GLY A 283 -11.51 -3.35 1.42
CA GLY A 283 -10.44 -3.44 2.40
C GLY A 283 -9.20 -2.62 2.05
N PHE A 284 -8.11 -2.93 2.73
CA PHE A 284 -6.82 -2.26 2.54
C PHE A 284 -5.67 -3.27 2.50
N THR A 285 -4.63 -2.99 1.73
CA THR A 285 -3.41 -3.80 1.70
C THR A 285 -2.30 -3.08 2.45
N VAL A 286 -1.53 -3.81 3.25
CA VAL A 286 -0.28 -3.31 3.83
C VAL A 286 0.90 -4.12 3.31
N ASN A 287 2.07 -3.51 3.36
CA ASN A 287 3.36 -4.07 2.98
C ASN A 287 3.47 -4.48 1.50
N LEU A 288 2.60 -3.96 0.61
CA LEU A 288 2.64 -4.28 -0.82
C LEU A 288 4.01 -3.94 -1.41
N ALA A 289 4.67 -4.95 -1.99
CA ALA A 289 6.07 -4.87 -2.44
C ALA A 289 7.08 -4.41 -1.36
N GLY A 290 6.69 -4.43 -0.09
CA GLY A 290 7.51 -4.07 1.05
C GLY A 290 8.25 -5.26 1.65
N TYR A 291 8.85 -5.01 2.81
CA TYR A 291 9.70 -5.95 3.53
C TYR A 291 9.50 -5.85 5.05
N GLY A 292 8.47 -5.12 5.53
CA GLY A 292 8.18 -5.02 6.95
C GLY A 292 7.84 -6.38 7.53
N ALA A 293 8.48 -6.73 8.65
CA ALA A 293 8.25 -8.02 9.32
C ALA A 293 6.75 -8.22 9.58
N LEU A 294 6.25 -9.43 9.32
CA LEU A 294 4.85 -9.77 9.55
C LEU A 294 4.47 -9.60 11.04
N ARG A 295 5.33 -10.11 11.93
CA ARG A 295 5.25 -10.01 13.38
C ARG A 295 6.65 -9.92 13.95
N GLU A 296 6.88 -9.05 14.92
CA GLU A 296 8.16 -8.95 15.63
C GLU A 296 8.04 -9.65 17.00
N PRO A 297 8.63 -10.84 17.20
CA PRO A 297 8.47 -11.61 18.42
C PRO A 297 9.49 -11.28 19.51
N PHE A 298 10.58 -10.59 19.19
CA PHE A 298 11.72 -10.42 20.11
C PHE A 298 11.89 -9.00 20.64
N LEU A 299 10.96 -8.10 20.29
CA LEU A 299 10.92 -6.73 20.77
C LEU A 299 9.48 -6.36 21.14
N HIS A 300 9.32 -5.66 22.26
CA HIS A 300 8.09 -5.02 22.65
C HIS A 300 8.30 -3.51 22.82
N LEU A 301 7.30 -2.70 22.46
CA LEU A 301 7.39 -1.23 22.59
C LEU A 301 7.50 -0.76 24.04
N THR A 302 7.14 -1.62 25.00
CA THR A 302 7.25 -1.39 26.44
C THR A 302 8.62 -1.72 27.01
N ASP A 303 9.51 -2.34 26.22
CA ASP A 303 10.82 -2.75 26.69
C ASP A 303 11.71 -1.54 27.00
N THR A 304 12.60 -1.71 27.98
CA THR A 304 13.63 -0.73 28.34
C THR A 304 14.99 -1.41 28.44
N VAL A 305 16.02 -0.73 27.96
CA VAL A 305 17.42 -1.21 27.98
C VAL A 305 18.25 -0.14 28.67
N HIS A 306 18.82 -0.47 29.83
CA HIS A 306 19.55 0.48 30.68
C HIS A 306 18.77 1.78 30.98
N GLY A 307 17.45 1.64 31.22
CA GLY A 307 16.55 2.77 31.47
C GLY A 307 16.15 3.57 30.24
N THR A 308 16.66 3.25 29.04
CA THR A 308 16.22 3.85 27.78
C THR A 308 15.15 2.98 27.12
N PRO A 309 13.96 3.52 26.83
CA PRO A 309 12.91 2.79 26.15
C PRO A 309 13.29 2.36 24.72
N VAL A 310 12.87 1.16 24.32
CA VAL A 310 13.09 0.63 22.96
C VAL A 310 12.46 1.54 21.88
N HIS A 311 11.35 2.22 22.20
CA HIS A 311 10.70 3.17 21.28
C HIS A 311 11.59 4.36 20.86
N ASP A 312 12.60 4.71 21.67
CA ASP A 312 13.55 5.79 21.43
C ASP A 312 14.77 5.33 20.61
N SER A 313 14.87 4.04 20.28
CA SER A 313 15.93 3.54 19.40
C SER A 313 15.85 4.17 18.01
N ARG A 314 16.99 4.25 17.32
CA ARG A 314 17.07 4.81 15.96
C ARG A 314 16.22 4.06 14.94
N TRP A 315 16.09 2.73 15.08
CA TRP A 315 15.29 1.90 14.18
C TRP A 315 13.79 2.18 14.31
N ILE A 316 13.30 2.29 15.56
CA ILE A 316 11.87 2.49 15.82
C ILE A 316 11.49 3.95 15.63
N GLY A 317 12.32 4.89 16.09
CA GLY A 317 12.18 6.31 15.79
C GLY A 317 10.79 6.87 16.09
N GLY A 318 10.23 6.51 17.26
CA GLY A 318 8.89 6.92 17.69
C GLY A 318 7.71 6.23 16.99
N ASN A 319 7.96 5.21 16.14
CA ASN A 319 6.90 4.38 15.57
C ASN A 319 6.14 3.63 16.67
N ARG A 320 4.84 3.45 16.47
CA ARG A 320 3.92 2.76 17.40
C ARG A 320 3.62 1.33 16.98
N HIS A 321 4.29 0.86 15.94
CA HIS A 321 4.16 -0.48 15.39
C HIS A 321 5.56 -1.01 15.07
N LEU A 322 5.82 -2.25 15.47
CA LEU A 322 7.08 -2.96 15.17
C LEU A 322 6.95 -3.89 13.96
N ASP A 323 5.73 -4.12 13.50
CA ASP A 323 5.38 -5.10 12.49
C ASP A 323 4.11 -4.73 11.73
N GLU A 324 3.84 -5.46 10.64
CA GLU A 324 2.70 -5.21 9.76
C GLU A 324 1.37 -5.63 10.38
N LEU A 325 1.32 -6.66 11.24
CA LEU A 325 0.06 -7.08 11.86
C LEU A 325 -0.47 -6.06 12.87
N SER A 326 0.39 -5.51 13.72
CA SER A 326 0.00 -4.45 14.65
C SER A 326 -0.42 -3.20 13.89
N TYR A 327 0.30 -2.84 12.82
CA TYR A 327 -0.07 -1.71 11.97
C TYR A 327 -1.41 -1.91 11.27
N ALA A 328 -1.63 -3.06 10.61
CA ALA A 328 -2.85 -3.34 9.87
C ALA A 328 -4.09 -3.27 10.75
N ARG A 329 -4.04 -3.85 11.96
CA ARG A 329 -5.17 -3.87 12.90
C ARG A 329 -5.50 -2.48 13.42
N THR A 330 -4.50 -1.72 13.85
CA THR A 330 -4.71 -0.34 14.32
C THR A 330 -5.17 0.58 13.19
N LEU A 331 -4.65 0.40 11.97
CA LEU A 331 -5.12 1.16 10.82
C LEU A 331 -6.58 0.82 10.49
N ARG A 332 -6.97 -0.46 10.54
CA ARG A 332 -8.35 -0.90 10.32
C ARG A 332 -9.33 -0.23 11.27
N GLU A 333 -9.05 -0.25 12.57
CA GLU A 333 -9.87 0.42 13.60
C GLU A 333 -10.02 1.92 13.30
N GLN A 334 -8.91 2.54 12.91
CA GLN A 334 -8.92 3.94 12.53
C GLN A 334 -9.77 4.20 11.28
N LEU A 335 -9.64 3.41 10.23
CA LEU A 335 -10.43 3.56 9.01
C LEU A 335 -11.94 3.42 9.28
N VAL A 336 -12.33 2.47 10.14
CA VAL A 336 -13.72 2.36 10.60
C VAL A 336 -14.17 3.63 11.32
N SER A 337 -13.32 4.22 12.18
CA SER A 337 -13.64 5.49 12.84
C SER A 337 -13.80 6.69 11.88
N PHE A 338 -13.22 6.62 10.68
CA PHE A 338 -13.37 7.64 9.63
C PHE A 338 -14.64 7.46 8.77
N GLY A 339 -15.32 6.32 8.87
CA GLY A 339 -16.58 6.05 8.18
C GLY A 339 -16.54 4.90 7.17
N PHE A 340 -15.45 4.14 7.09
CA PHE A 340 -15.47 2.86 6.37
C PHE A 340 -16.31 1.83 7.14
N GLY A 341 -16.88 0.86 6.41
CA GLY A 341 -17.70 -0.19 7.02
C GLY A 341 -16.90 -1.03 8.03
N SER A 342 -17.56 -1.47 9.12
CA SER A 342 -16.92 -2.31 10.14
C SER A 342 -16.49 -3.69 9.63
N GLY A 343 -16.97 -4.08 8.45
CA GLY A 343 -16.60 -5.31 7.74
C GLY A 343 -15.37 -5.20 6.84
N ILE A 344 -14.70 -4.03 6.74
CA ILE A 344 -13.47 -3.96 5.93
C ILE A 344 -12.43 -4.96 6.44
N GLY A 345 -11.69 -5.56 5.51
CA GLY A 345 -10.61 -6.48 5.82
C GLY A 345 -9.23 -5.97 5.38
N MET A 346 -8.18 -6.59 5.93
CA MET A 346 -6.80 -6.23 5.63
C MET A 346 -6.09 -7.36 4.90
N ILE A 347 -5.30 -7.03 3.88
CA ILE A 347 -4.36 -7.97 3.25
C ILE A 347 -2.94 -7.56 3.67
N VAL A 348 -2.11 -8.53 4.05
CA VAL A 348 -0.67 -8.31 4.24
C VAL A 348 0.07 -8.96 3.07
N ASP A 349 0.83 -8.17 2.31
CA ASP A 349 1.76 -8.75 1.33
C ASP A 349 2.94 -9.37 2.08
N THR A 350 3.03 -10.69 1.97
CA THR A 350 4.01 -11.55 2.66
C THR A 350 5.04 -12.14 1.70
N SER A 351 5.05 -11.66 0.45
CA SER A 351 5.93 -12.16 -0.60
C SER A 351 7.41 -12.19 -0.22
N ARG A 352 7.91 -11.19 0.52
CA ARG A 352 9.35 -10.97 0.75
C ARG A 352 9.72 -10.53 2.18
N ASN A 353 8.88 -10.81 3.16
CA ASN A 353 9.05 -10.30 4.53
C ASN A 353 9.34 -11.38 5.59
N GLY A 354 9.82 -12.56 5.19
CA GLY A 354 10.08 -13.65 6.12
C GLY A 354 11.28 -13.41 7.05
N TRP A 355 12.34 -12.79 6.52
CA TRP A 355 13.60 -12.55 7.24
C TRP A 355 14.14 -13.83 7.91
N GLY A 356 14.23 -14.91 7.14
CA GLY A 356 14.88 -16.16 7.53
C GLY A 356 16.38 -16.13 7.28
N GLY A 357 16.93 -17.32 7.05
CA GLY A 357 18.36 -17.50 6.84
C GLY A 357 19.17 -17.58 8.15
N PRO A 358 20.48 -17.82 8.05
CA PRO A 358 21.35 -18.07 9.21
C PRO A 358 21.48 -16.87 10.15
N ASP A 359 21.26 -15.65 9.65
CA ASP A 359 21.36 -14.42 10.44
C ASP A 359 20.07 -14.06 11.19
N ARG A 360 18.98 -14.82 11.01
CA ARG A 360 17.71 -14.57 11.71
C ARG A 360 17.94 -14.68 13.23
N PRO A 361 17.59 -13.65 14.02
CA PRO A 361 17.65 -13.77 15.47
C PRO A 361 16.78 -14.93 15.97
N THR A 362 17.26 -15.65 16.99
CA THR A 362 16.52 -16.75 17.62
C THR A 362 15.88 -16.35 18.95
N GLY A 363 16.06 -15.10 19.37
CA GLY A 363 15.57 -14.56 20.63
C GLY A 363 16.01 -13.11 20.84
N PRO A 364 15.49 -12.45 21.89
CA PRO A 364 15.92 -11.11 22.25
C PRO A 364 17.40 -11.10 22.65
N ALA A 365 18.11 -10.05 22.25
CA ALA A 365 19.52 -9.88 22.58
C ALA A 365 19.75 -9.61 24.07
N ALA A 366 20.47 -10.50 24.75
CA ALA A 366 20.88 -10.32 26.14
C ALA A 366 22.18 -9.52 26.27
N GLY A 367 22.31 -8.71 27.32
CA GLY A 367 23.57 -8.03 27.67
C GLY A 367 24.03 -6.96 26.68
N ALA A 368 23.15 -6.47 25.81
CA ALA A 368 23.48 -5.43 24.85
C ALA A 368 23.92 -4.12 25.57
N PRO A 369 24.98 -3.43 25.10
CA PRO A 369 25.52 -2.24 25.76
C PRO A 369 24.58 -1.02 25.70
N GLY A 370 23.57 -1.02 24.83
CA GLY A 370 22.59 0.06 24.71
C GLY A 370 21.36 -0.33 23.89
N VAL A 371 20.35 0.56 23.88
CA VAL A 371 19.05 0.32 23.24
C VAL A 371 19.17 0.00 21.74
N ASP A 372 20.02 0.73 21.00
CA ASP A 372 20.20 0.49 19.57
C ASP A 372 20.86 -0.87 19.30
N SER A 373 21.85 -1.26 20.10
CA SER A 373 22.49 -2.57 19.95
C SER A 373 21.53 -3.71 20.29
N HIS A 374 20.67 -3.53 21.30
CA HIS A 374 19.62 -4.49 21.63
C HIS A 374 18.64 -4.62 20.47
N VAL A 375 18.06 -3.51 20.00
CA VAL A 375 17.08 -3.52 18.91
C VAL A 375 17.66 -4.11 17.64
N ASN A 376 18.88 -3.74 17.25
CA ASN A 376 19.51 -4.28 16.05
C ASN A 376 19.83 -5.77 16.12
N ALA A 377 20.12 -6.30 17.31
CA ALA A 377 20.41 -7.72 17.50
C ALA A 377 19.14 -8.57 17.72
N SER A 378 18.03 -7.97 18.15
CA SER A 378 16.76 -8.67 18.38
C SER A 378 15.84 -8.67 17.14
N ARG A 379 15.78 -7.58 16.37
CA ARG A 379 14.78 -7.40 15.29
C ARG A 379 14.92 -8.42 14.15
N LEU A 380 13.79 -8.90 13.66
CA LEU A 380 13.72 -9.76 12.47
C LEU A 380 13.99 -9.01 11.19
N ASP A 381 13.36 -7.86 10.99
CA ASP A 381 13.63 -7.02 9.82
C ASP A 381 15.08 -6.54 9.90
N ARG A 382 15.93 -6.86 8.92
CA ARG A 382 17.38 -6.56 8.94
C ARG A 382 17.80 -5.43 8.01
N ARG A 383 16.86 -4.61 7.53
CA ARG A 383 17.20 -3.44 6.70
C ARG A 383 18.03 -2.41 7.48
N HIS A 384 18.69 -1.50 6.78
CA HIS A 384 19.34 -0.35 7.42
C HIS A 384 18.35 0.72 7.88
N SER A 385 17.20 0.82 7.21
CA SER A 385 16.06 1.65 7.60
C SER A 385 14.77 0.91 7.22
N SER A 386 13.72 1.06 8.04
CA SER A 386 12.40 0.48 7.77
C SER A 386 11.72 1.09 6.54
N THR A 387 12.26 2.18 5.99
CA THR A 387 11.79 2.84 4.75
C THR A 387 12.60 2.43 3.51
N HIS A 388 13.66 1.63 3.64
CA HIS A 388 14.38 1.11 2.48
C HIS A 388 13.56 0.03 1.79
N TRP A 389 13.38 0.18 0.48
CA TRP A 389 12.29 -0.47 -0.26
C TRP A 389 12.76 -1.20 -1.52
N CYS A 390 13.99 -0.97 -1.99
CA CYS A 390 14.42 -1.53 -3.27
C CYS A 390 15.33 -2.74 -3.05
N ASN A 391 14.97 -3.88 -3.66
CA ASN A 391 15.77 -5.10 -3.83
C ASN A 391 16.54 -5.51 -2.57
N GLN A 392 15.89 -5.56 -1.40
CA GLN A 392 16.62 -5.73 -0.13
C GLN A 392 17.36 -7.07 -0.09
N GLU A 393 18.68 -7.02 0.09
CA GLU A 393 19.59 -8.15 -0.17
C GLU A 393 19.41 -9.33 0.78
N ASN A 394 19.02 -9.06 2.03
CA ASN A 394 18.87 -10.05 3.09
C ASN A 394 17.42 -10.50 3.29
N ALA A 395 16.50 -10.04 2.42
CA ALA A 395 15.10 -10.43 2.47
C ALA A 395 14.91 -11.93 2.19
N GLY A 396 13.77 -12.45 2.62
CA GLY A 396 13.37 -13.84 2.49
C GLY A 396 11.89 -13.96 2.17
N LEU A 397 11.48 -15.03 1.48
CA LEU A 397 10.05 -15.33 1.31
C LEU A 397 9.37 -15.42 2.68
N GLY A 398 8.20 -14.79 2.81
CA GLY A 398 7.43 -14.83 4.06
C GLY A 398 6.49 -16.02 4.15
N GLU A 399 5.46 -15.84 4.98
CA GLU A 399 4.30 -16.74 5.02
C GLU A 399 3.75 -16.94 3.61
N ARG A 400 3.31 -18.17 3.33
CA ARG A 400 2.68 -18.48 2.04
C ARG A 400 1.27 -17.91 2.03
N PRO A 401 0.68 -17.68 0.83
CA PRO A 401 -0.66 -17.15 0.73
C PRO A 401 -1.67 -18.00 1.54
N ALA A 402 -2.43 -17.34 2.41
CA ALA A 402 -3.34 -17.98 3.35
C ALA A 402 -4.57 -17.08 3.57
N ALA A 403 -5.77 -17.67 3.52
CA ALA A 403 -7.02 -16.99 3.79
C ALA A 403 -7.31 -16.96 5.30
N SER A 404 -7.86 -15.84 5.79
CA SER A 404 -8.27 -15.63 7.18
C SER A 404 -7.21 -16.03 8.24
N PRO A 405 -5.94 -15.61 8.12
CA PRO A 405 -4.87 -16.04 9.03
C PRO A 405 -5.03 -15.49 10.46
N GLY A 406 -5.93 -14.53 10.68
CA GLY A 406 -6.28 -14.06 12.00
C GLY A 406 -7.27 -12.89 11.98
N PRO A 407 -7.65 -12.37 13.17
CA PRO A 407 -8.66 -11.33 13.28
C PRO A 407 -8.33 -10.08 12.46
N GLY A 408 -9.31 -9.64 11.66
CA GLY A 408 -9.24 -8.45 10.81
C GLY A 408 -8.33 -8.58 9.58
N ILE A 409 -7.78 -9.77 9.31
CA ILE A 409 -6.92 -10.04 8.16
C ILE A 409 -7.63 -11.01 7.21
N ASP A 410 -7.93 -10.56 6.00
CA ASP A 410 -8.58 -11.39 4.97
C ASP A 410 -7.60 -12.40 4.39
N ALA A 411 -6.36 -11.96 4.15
CA ALA A 411 -5.33 -12.83 3.59
C ALA A 411 -3.91 -12.37 3.94
N TYR A 412 -3.04 -13.37 4.08
CA TYR A 412 -1.66 -13.21 3.64
C TYR A 412 -1.63 -13.50 2.14
N ALA A 413 -1.07 -12.59 1.37
CA ALA A 413 -1.03 -12.69 -0.08
C ALA A 413 0.38 -12.40 -0.60
N TRP A 414 0.73 -12.94 -1.77
CA TRP A 414 1.93 -12.53 -2.49
C TRP A 414 1.49 -11.57 -3.59
N LEU A 415 1.48 -10.28 -3.27
CA LEU A 415 1.03 -9.24 -4.22
C LEU A 415 2.17 -8.82 -5.13
N LYS A 416 3.37 -8.59 -4.59
CA LYS A 416 4.60 -8.51 -5.39
C LYS A 416 5.09 -9.93 -5.74
N PRO A 417 5.20 -10.30 -7.03
CA PRO A 417 5.71 -11.61 -7.39
C PRO A 417 7.18 -11.74 -6.97
N PRO A 418 7.55 -12.71 -6.12
CA PRO A 418 8.94 -12.88 -5.70
C PRO A 418 9.88 -13.11 -6.89
N GLY A 419 11.06 -12.49 -6.83
CA GLY A 419 12.05 -12.55 -7.91
C GLY A 419 11.87 -11.46 -8.97
N GLU A 420 10.81 -10.65 -8.94
CA GLU A 420 10.73 -9.45 -9.76
C GLU A 420 11.40 -8.26 -9.08
N SER A 421 12.28 -7.58 -9.82
CA SER A 421 13.00 -6.40 -9.35
C SER A 421 12.06 -5.25 -8.94
N ASP A 422 12.48 -4.49 -7.94
CA ASP A 422 11.87 -3.23 -7.52
C ASP A 422 12.37 -2.03 -8.34
N GLY A 423 13.49 -2.18 -9.05
CA GLY A 423 14.11 -1.09 -9.78
C GLY A 423 15.61 -1.28 -9.96
N SER A 424 16.24 -0.28 -10.55
CA SER A 424 17.66 -0.32 -10.89
C SER A 424 18.38 0.97 -10.52
N ALA A 425 19.61 0.82 -10.07
CA ALA A 425 20.56 1.91 -9.87
C ALA A 425 21.18 2.45 -11.18
N ALA A 426 21.01 1.74 -12.28
CA ALA A 426 21.47 2.13 -13.61
C ALA A 426 20.28 2.54 -14.48
N GLY A 427 20.43 3.64 -15.21
CA GLY A 427 19.53 3.96 -16.32
C GLY A 427 19.79 2.99 -17.48
N PHE A 428 18.75 2.57 -18.20
CA PHE A 428 18.89 1.64 -19.31
C PHE A 428 18.40 2.24 -20.63
N PRO A 429 19.18 2.13 -21.73
CA PRO A 429 18.70 2.40 -23.08
C PRO A 429 17.48 1.52 -23.41
N GLY A 430 16.44 2.09 -24.01
CA GLY A 430 15.23 1.34 -24.40
C GLY A 430 14.24 1.07 -23.26
N ALA A 431 14.52 1.48 -22.02
CA ALA A 431 13.59 1.30 -20.89
C ALA A 431 12.45 2.33 -20.84
N ALA A 432 11.98 2.82 -22.00
CA ALA A 432 10.88 3.79 -22.12
C ALA A 432 11.02 5.03 -21.20
N GLY A 433 12.23 5.57 -21.04
CA GLY A 433 12.48 6.76 -20.21
C GLY A 433 12.65 6.51 -18.70
N ARG A 434 12.71 5.25 -18.24
CA ARG A 434 13.00 4.90 -16.84
C ARG A 434 14.41 5.37 -16.44
N ARG A 435 14.49 6.13 -15.34
CA ARG A 435 15.76 6.66 -14.80
C ARG A 435 16.33 5.70 -13.76
N ALA A 436 17.60 5.92 -13.40
CA ALA A 436 18.19 5.26 -12.23
C ALA A 436 17.47 5.69 -10.95
N ASP A 437 17.18 4.74 -10.06
CA ASP A 437 16.75 5.03 -8.69
C ASP A 437 17.94 4.88 -7.75
N PRO A 438 18.40 5.96 -7.09
CA PRO A 438 19.55 5.88 -6.21
C PRO A 438 19.26 5.06 -4.94
N MET A 439 17.99 4.80 -4.59
CA MET A 439 17.63 3.88 -3.51
C MET A 439 17.80 2.40 -3.89
N CYS A 440 17.91 2.10 -5.19
CA CYS A 440 18.24 0.77 -5.69
C CYS A 440 19.75 0.54 -5.83
N ALA A 441 20.58 1.55 -5.54
CA ALA A 441 22.03 1.40 -5.49
C ALA A 441 22.44 0.92 -4.09
N PRO A 442 23.36 -0.06 -3.94
CA PRO A 442 23.82 -0.51 -2.61
C PRO A 442 24.36 0.63 -1.74
N ARG A 443 24.96 1.64 -2.38
CA ARG A 443 25.49 2.85 -1.73
C ARG A 443 24.71 4.08 -2.19
N HIS A 444 24.25 4.86 -1.22
CA HIS A 444 23.66 6.19 -1.41
C HIS A 444 24.49 7.23 -0.61
N PRO A 445 24.55 8.51 -1.01
CA PRO A 445 25.25 9.55 -0.23
C PRO A 445 24.79 9.66 1.23
N ALA A 446 23.54 9.29 1.51
CA ALA A 446 22.96 9.28 2.86
C ALA A 446 23.24 7.99 3.67
N GLY A 447 23.94 7.00 3.09
CA GLY A 447 24.24 5.72 3.74
C GLY A 447 23.93 4.49 2.86
N PRO A 448 24.17 3.27 3.38
CA PRO A 448 23.84 2.04 2.66
C PRO A 448 22.32 1.87 2.56
N THR A 449 21.84 1.50 1.38
CA THR A 449 20.40 1.27 1.14
C THR A 449 19.97 -0.17 1.46
N GLY A 450 20.92 -1.11 1.50
CA GLY A 450 20.64 -2.54 1.60
C GLY A 450 20.11 -3.15 0.31
N ALA A 451 20.13 -2.41 -0.81
CA ALA A 451 19.74 -2.93 -2.11
C ALA A 451 20.80 -3.90 -2.67
N LEU A 452 20.35 -5.04 -3.16
CA LEU A 452 21.17 -6.03 -3.84
C LEU A 452 21.70 -5.43 -5.15
N PRO A 453 23.03 -5.49 -5.42
CA PRO A 453 23.61 -4.95 -6.64
C PRO A 453 23.11 -5.68 -7.88
N GLY A 454 23.07 -4.98 -9.02
CA GLY A 454 22.71 -5.59 -10.31
C GLY A 454 21.21 -5.72 -10.57
N GLY A 455 20.37 -5.09 -9.75
CA GLY A 455 18.91 -5.07 -9.95
C GLY A 455 18.53 -4.61 -11.36
N PRO A 456 17.79 -5.42 -12.15
CA PRO A 456 17.29 -5.02 -13.47
C PRO A 456 16.14 -4.01 -13.33
N PRO A 457 15.60 -3.44 -14.42
CA PRO A 457 14.42 -2.57 -14.35
C PRO A 457 13.27 -3.21 -13.56
N PHE A 458 12.46 -2.40 -12.90
CA PHE A 458 11.28 -2.86 -12.16
C PHE A 458 10.47 -3.89 -12.96
N GLY A 459 10.03 -4.95 -12.29
CA GLY A 459 9.21 -6.03 -12.84
C GLY A 459 9.99 -7.05 -13.69
N ARG A 460 11.25 -6.78 -14.06
CA ARG A 460 12.11 -7.78 -14.71
C ARG A 460 12.54 -8.82 -13.67
N TRP A 461 12.70 -10.05 -14.15
CA TRP A 461 13.23 -11.15 -13.35
C TRP A 461 14.64 -10.85 -12.85
N PHE A 462 14.87 -11.05 -11.56
CA PHE A 462 16.14 -10.84 -10.87
C PHE A 462 16.57 -12.16 -10.19
N PRO A 463 17.32 -13.02 -10.91
CA PRO A 463 17.68 -14.37 -10.45
C PRO A 463 18.39 -14.38 -9.09
N GLU A 464 19.29 -13.43 -8.86
CA GLU A 464 20.08 -13.36 -7.63
C GLU A 464 19.19 -13.01 -6.43
N HIS A 465 18.26 -12.06 -6.59
CA HIS A 465 17.30 -11.73 -5.54
C HIS A 465 16.37 -12.89 -5.25
N PHE A 466 15.86 -13.57 -6.29
CA PHE A 466 15.03 -14.77 -6.09
C PHE A 466 15.77 -15.89 -5.35
N THR A 467 17.07 -16.08 -5.64
CA THR A 467 17.93 -17.03 -4.91
C THR A 467 18.01 -16.68 -3.42
N ARG A 468 18.21 -15.40 -3.08
CA ARG A 468 18.24 -14.94 -1.68
C ARG A 468 16.89 -15.13 -1.00
N LEU A 469 15.80 -14.79 -1.69
CA LEU A 469 14.44 -14.96 -1.17
C LEU A 469 14.14 -16.42 -0.81
N LEU A 470 14.49 -17.37 -1.69
CA LEU A 470 14.34 -18.82 -1.42
C LEU A 470 15.19 -19.27 -0.23
N ALA A 471 16.47 -18.90 -0.21
CA ALA A 471 17.40 -19.32 0.84
C ALA A 471 17.02 -18.79 2.23
N ASN A 472 16.45 -17.58 2.28
CA ASN A 472 16.06 -16.91 3.52
C ASN A 472 14.56 -17.04 3.81
N ALA A 473 13.86 -17.98 3.18
CA ALA A 473 12.43 -18.18 3.42
C ALA A 473 12.13 -18.48 4.89
N GLN A 474 11.12 -17.81 5.44
CA GLN A 474 10.60 -18.05 6.78
C GLN A 474 9.06 -17.91 6.77
N PRO A 475 8.31 -18.99 7.07
CA PRO A 475 8.77 -20.33 7.44
C PRO A 475 9.66 -21.00 6.36
N PRO A 476 10.53 -21.98 6.67
CA PRO A 476 11.28 -22.71 5.66
C PRO A 476 10.37 -23.36 4.59
N LEU A 477 10.90 -23.59 3.39
CA LEU A 477 10.16 -24.11 2.21
C LEU A 477 9.87 -25.61 2.28
#